data_AF-A0A0B5X567-F1
#
_entry.id   AF-A0A0B5X567-F1
#
_cell.length_a   1.000
_cell.length_b   1.000
_cell.length_c   1.000
_cell.angle_alpha   90.00
_cell.angle_beta   90.00
_cell.angle_gamma   90.00
#
_symmetry.space_group_name_H-M   'P 1'
#
loop_
_entity.id
_entity.type
_entity.pdbx_description
1 polymer ?
#
loop_
_entity_poly.entity_id
_entity_poly.type
_entity_poly.pdbx_seq_one_letter_code
_entity_poly.pdbx_strand_id
1 'polypeptide(L)' 'MCELCNGRHVVYEDMGFGIMVKPCPACGPKPQEQIKKEEIILQRRLEEARDQLKIERVY' A
#
# COMPACT_ATOMS: atom_id res chain seq x y z
N MET A 1 3.21 9.99 -14.01
CA MET A 1 2.67 9.56 -12.70
C MET A 1 1.36 10.33 -12.49
N CYS A 2 0.28 9.70 -12.06
CA CYS A 2 -1.00 10.40 -11.87
C CYS A 2 -0.90 11.36 -10.68
N GLU A 3 -1.28 12.62 -10.84
CA GLU A 3 -1.19 13.66 -9.79
C GLU A 3 -2.17 13.43 -8.64
N LEU A 4 -3.32 12.81 -8.91
CA LEU A 4 -4.35 12.51 -7.90
C LEU A 4 -3.91 11.42 -6.91
N CYS A 5 -3.41 10.29 -7.42
CA CYS A 5 -3.03 9.16 -6.57
C CYS A 5 -1.51 9.02 -6.38
N ASN A 6 -0.70 9.90 -6.99
CA ASN A 6 0.76 9.79 -7.01
C ASN A 6 1.22 8.38 -7.44
N GLY A 7 0.56 7.81 -8.45
CA GLY A 7 0.83 6.44 -8.92
C GLY A 7 0.46 5.31 -7.96
N ARG A 8 -0.22 5.59 -6.84
CA ARG A 8 -0.65 4.56 -5.86
C ARG A 8 -1.93 3.83 -6.24
N HIS A 9 -2.68 4.34 -7.23
CA HIS A 9 -3.99 3.83 -7.66
C HIS A 9 -5.11 3.90 -6.59
N VAL A 10 -4.86 4.58 -5.47
CA VAL A 10 -5.86 4.83 -4.43
C VAL A 10 -5.89 6.31 -4.06
N VAL A 11 -7.06 6.78 -3.63
CA VAL A 11 -7.28 8.11 -3.06
C VAL A 11 -7.95 7.97 -1.69
N TYR A 12 -7.69 8.94 -0.82
CA TYR A 12 -8.23 8.98 0.53
C TYR A 12 -9.22 10.14 0.61
N GLU A 13 -10.43 9.85 1.04
CA GLU A 13 -11.48 10.84 1.21
C GLU A 13 -11.86 10.92 2.69
N ASP A 14 -11.80 12.13 3.25
CA ASP A 14 -12.23 12.41 4.62
C ASP A 14 -13.76 12.55 4.65
N MET A 15 -14.42 11.71 5.46
CA MET A 15 -15.87 11.74 5.64
C MET A 15 -16.29 12.43 6.95
N GLY A 16 -15.37 13.02 7.69
CA GLY A 16 -15.62 13.69 8.97
C GLY A 16 -15.69 12.77 10.20
N PHE A 17 -16.02 11.48 10.00
CA PHE A 17 -15.97 10.44 11.05
C PHE A 17 -14.95 9.32 10.75
N GLY A 18 -14.20 9.45 9.64
CA GLY A 18 -13.22 8.46 9.21
C GLY A 18 -12.70 8.74 7.80
N ILE A 19 -11.73 7.93 7.38
CA ILE A 19 -11.11 8.03 6.06
C ILE A 19 -11.61 6.86 5.21
N MET A 20 -12.21 7.18 4.06
CA MET A 20 -12.57 6.18 3.05
C MET A 20 -11.44 6.04 2.04
N VAL A 21 -11.01 4.79 1.80
CA VAL A 21 -10.02 4.48 0.76
C VAL A 21 -10.76 4.00 -0.48
N LYS A 22 -10.56 4.68 -1.60
CA LYS A 22 -11.20 4.36 -2.88
C LYS A 22 -10.16 4.17 -3.99
N PRO A 23 -10.44 3.38 -5.03
CA PRO A 23 -9.63 3.36 -6.24
C PRO A 23 -9.55 4.76 -6.85
N CYS A 24 -8.40 5.10 -7.43
CA CYS A 24 -8.24 6.38 -8.10
C CYS A 24 -9.20 6.46 -9.31
N PRO A 25 -10.05 7.49 -9.42
CA PRO A 25 -11.01 7.58 -10.52
C PRO A 25 -10.34 7.77 -11.88
N ALA A 26 -9.13 8.35 -11.91
CA ALA A 26 -8.37 8.58 -13.14
C ALA A 26 -7.59 7.35 -13.61
N CYS A 27 -7.09 6.51 -12.69
CA CYS A 27 -6.25 5.37 -13.03
C CYS A 27 -6.98 4.03 -12.98
N GLY A 28 -8.12 3.97 -12.27
CA GLY A 28 -8.76 2.72 -11.92
C GLY A 28 -7.97 1.90 -10.89
N PRO A 29 -8.46 0.69 -10.58
CA PRO A 29 -7.80 -0.21 -9.63
C PRO A 29 -6.43 -0.64 -10.14
N LYS A 30 -5.51 -0.87 -9.21
CA LYS A 30 -4.19 -1.42 -9.56
C LYS A 30 -4.33 -2.86 -10.08
N PRO A 31 -3.60 -3.26 -11.14
CA PRO A 31 -3.60 -4.65 -11.60
C PRO A 31 -3.13 -5.62 -10.52
N GLN A 32 -3.81 -6.75 -10.38
CA GLN A 32 -3.52 -7.79 -9.38
C GLN A 32 -2.07 -8.28 -9.43
N GLU A 33 -1.47 -8.37 -10.63
CA GLU A 33 -0.08 -8.79 -10.77
C GLU A 33 0.91 -7.77 -10.15
N GLN A 34 0.61 -6.48 -10.27
CA GLN A 34 1.45 -5.44 -9.66
C GLN A 34 1.33 -5.46 -8.13
N ILE A 35 0.10 -5.64 -7.62
CA ILE A 35 -0.15 -5.78 -6.18
C ILE A 35 0.68 -6.92 -5.60
N LYS A 36 0.62 -8.11 -6.20
CA LYS A 36 1.40 -9.28 -5.73
C LYS A 36 2.91 -9.03 -5.74
N LYS A 37 3.42 -8.38 -6.78
CA LYS A 37 4.85 -8.01 -6.87
C LYS A 37 5.24 -7.06 -5.75
N GLU A 38 4.42 -6.04 -5.47
CA GLU A 38 4.65 -5.09 -4.38
C GLU A 38 4.57 -5.77 -3.02
N GLU A 39 3.61 -6.67 -2.78
CA GLU A 39 3.47 -7.42 -1.53
C GLU A 39 4.72 -8.25 -1.23
N ILE A 40 5.27 -8.96 -2.21
CA ILE A 40 6.50 -9.74 -2.04
C ILE A 40 7.68 -8.83 -1.64
N ILE A 41 7.80 -7.66 -2.28
CA ILE A 41 8.86 -6.69 -1.97
C ILE A 41 8.68 -6.12 -0.57
N LEU A 42 7.45 -5.77 -0.20
CA LEU A 42 7.09 -5.25 1.12
C LEU A 42 7.37 -6.26 2.22
N GLN A 43 6.98 -7.53 2.03
CA GLN A 43 7.27 -8.60 2.98
C GLN A 43 8.76 -8.75 3.22
N ARG A 44 9.56 -8.79 2.14
CA ARG A 44 11.02 -8.89 2.26
C ARG A 44 11.61 -7.71 3.03
N ARG A 45 11.17 -6.48 2.74
CA ARG A 45 11.63 -5.28 3.46
C ARG A 45 11.22 -5.29 4.93
N LEU A 46 10.03 -5.79 5.24
CA LEU A 46 9.56 -5.94 6.60
C LEU A 46 10.39 -6.97 7.37
N GLU A 47 10.77 -8.08 6.75
CA GLU A 47 11.67 -9.07 7.34
C GLU A 47 13.06 -8.46 7.60
N GLU A 48 13.66 -7.81 6.60
CA GLU A 48 14.95 -7.12 6.73
C GLU A 48 14.92 -6.07 7.86
N ALA A 49 13.84 -5.29 7.97
CA ALA A 49 13.67 -4.30 9.03
C ALA A 49 13.47 -4.95 10.43
N ARG A 50 12.75 -6.06 10.51
CA ARG A 50 12.56 -6.82 11.76
C ARG A 50 13.88 -7.37 12.27
N ASP A 51 14.70 -7.93 11.37
CA ASP A 51 16.03 -8.46 11.72
C ASP A 51 16.95 -7.35 12.24
N GLN A 52 16.93 -6.18 11.60
CA GLN A 52 17.70 -5.01 12.05
C GLN A 52 17.27 -4.53 13.44
N LEU A 53 15.97 -4.57 13.74
CA LEU A 53 15.40 -4.09 14.99
C LEU A 53 15.29 -5.17 16.08
N LYS A 54 15.68 -6.42 15.79
CA LYS A 54 15.55 -7.59 16.69
C LYS A 54 14.13 -7.79 17.23
N ILE A 55 13.12 -7.48 16.42
CA ILE A 55 11.72 -7.64 16.80
C ILE A 55 11.32 -9.10 16.56
N GLU A 56 10.95 -9.82 17.62
CA GLU A 56 10.49 -11.21 17.54
C GLU A 56 9.15 -11.31 16.79
N ARG A 57 8.96 -12.42 16.06
CA ARG A 57 7.68 -12.70 15.39
C ARG A 57 6.63 -13.03 16.43
N VAL A 58 5.63 -12.17 16.57
CA VAL A 58 4.39 -12.50 17.31
C VAL A 58 3.55 -13.37 16.38
N TYR A 59 3.47 -14.66 16.70
CA TYR A 59 2.63 -15.66 16.03
C TYR A 59 1.27 -15.76 16.71
#